data_AF-A0A3R6HST8-F1
#
_entry.id   AF-A0A3R6HST8-F1
#
_cell.length_a   1.000
_cell.length_b   1.000
_cell.length_c   1.000
_cell.angle_alpha   90.00
_cell.angle_beta   90.00
_cell.angle_gamma   90.00
#
_symmetry.space_group_name_H-M   'P 1'
#
loop_
_entity.id
_entity.type
_entity.pdbx_description
1 polymer ?
#
loop_
_entity_poly.entity_id
_entity_poly.type
_entity_poly.pdbx_seq_one_letter_code
_entity_poly.pdbx_strand_id
1 'polypeptide(L)'
;MENVDKICPICRKHPITLPNGVCSVCYDKVKTQADWNTTEWGKIENHGLDAIIVLAKYILDEIEDDNQHQWHQRRICFMQDMVEHLDKQYFPNATIQQINDFAHSAVDFWKGKITSQEATEQLQSMRKVLQKDIMKLSDWEPKDFLLWMMMPEDDFDWMWDQWFECIHACIPDKCNDKLWIRMFHKHFPNEIKAWVDNNEATNKA
;
A
#
# COMPACT_ATOMS: atom_id res chain seq x y z
N MET A 1 -28.69 -14.75 8.76
CA MET A 1 -27.48 -13.93 8.97
C MET A 1 -27.36 -13.01 7.76
N GLU A 2 -27.74 -11.75 7.92
CA GLU A 2 -27.80 -10.78 6.83
C GLU A 2 -26.40 -10.29 6.43
N ASN A 3 -26.21 -10.14 5.12
CA ASN A 3 -24.97 -9.77 4.43
C ASN A 3 -24.46 -8.38 4.86
N VAL A 4 -23.48 -8.32 5.75
CA VAL A 4 -22.73 -7.10 6.05
C VAL A 4 -21.66 -6.80 4.97
N ASP A 5 -21.36 -7.76 4.08
CA ASP A 5 -20.24 -7.70 3.12
C ASP A 5 -20.62 -7.32 1.67
N LYS A 6 -21.63 -6.45 1.46
CA LYS A 6 -22.11 -6.11 0.10
C LYS A 6 -21.86 -4.69 -0.38
N ILE A 7 -21.28 -3.81 0.43
CA ILE A 7 -21.02 -2.42 0.04
C ILE A 7 -19.60 -2.29 -0.52
N CYS A 8 -19.43 -1.50 -1.58
CA CYS A 8 -18.17 -1.24 -2.24
C CYS A 8 -17.13 -0.71 -1.23
N PRO A 9 -15.97 -1.38 -1.11
CA PRO A 9 -14.93 -0.99 -0.17
C PRO A 9 -14.28 0.35 -0.50
N ILE A 10 -14.40 0.83 -1.73
CA ILE A 10 -13.83 2.11 -2.19
C ILE A 10 -14.73 3.27 -1.77
N CYS A 11 -15.94 3.34 -2.32
CA CYS A 11 -16.83 4.48 -2.11
C CYS A 11 -17.69 4.36 -0.86
N ARG A 12 -17.85 3.16 -0.30
CA ARG A 12 -18.75 2.86 0.84
C ARG A 12 -20.21 3.31 0.64
N LYS A 13 -20.63 3.55 -0.62
CA LYS A 13 -21.96 4.06 -1.00
C LYS A 13 -22.81 3.02 -1.72
N HIS A 14 -22.23 2.30 -2.69
CA HIS A 14 -22.96 1.44 -3.61
C HIS A 14 -22.67 -0.05 -3.36
N PRO A 15 -23.59 -0.96 -3.71
CA PRO A 15 -23.33 -2.39 -3.63
C PRO A 15 -22.18 -2.85 -4.56
N ILE A 16 -21.45 -3.89 -4.17
CA ILE A 16 -20.45 -4.57 -4.99
C ILE A 16 -21.15 -5.24 -6.19
N THR A 17 -20.54 -5.14 -7.37
CA THR A 17 -21.02 -5.77 -8.61
C THR A 17 -20.13 -6.96 -8.98
N LEU A 18 -20.60 -8.18 -8.79
CA LEU A 18 -19.83 -9.38 -9.17
C LEU A 18 -19.58 -9.43 -10.70
N PRO A 19 -18.41 -9.93 -11.15
CA PRO A 19 -17.34 -10.56 -10.37
C PRO A 19 -16.38 -9.59 -9.67
N ASN A 20 -16.60 -8.28 -9.77
CA ASN A 20 -15.69 -7.28 -9.20
C ASN A 20 -15.76 -7.25 -7.66
N GLY A 21 -14.65 -6.88 -7.03
CA GLY A 21 -14.59 -6.52 -5.61
C GLY A 21 -15.11 -5.11 -5.31
N VAL A 22 -15.61 -4.38 -6.31
CA VAL A 22 -16.06 -2.98 -6.22
C VAL A 22 -17.43 -2.77 -6.91
N CYS A 23 -18.07 -1.63 -6.70
CA CYS A 23 -19.31 -1.27 -7.42
C CYS A 23 -19.03 -0.86 -8.87
N SER A 24 -20.05 -0.90 -9.73
CA SER A 24 -19.96 -0.50 -11.14
C SER A 24 -19.41 0.92 -11.34
N VAL A 25 -19.79 1.89 -10.50
CA VAL A 25 -19.32 3.28 -10.62
C VAL A 25 -17.80 3.38 -10.46
N CYS A 26 -17.25 2.74 -9.42
CA CYS A 26 -15.80 2.71 -9.21
C CYS A 26 -15.08 1.90 -10.29
N TYR A 27 -15.69 0.80 -10.75
CA TYR A 27 -15.15 0.00 -11.85
C TYR A 27 -15.04 0.79 -13.15
N ASP A 28 -16.11 1.48 -13.55
CA ASP A 28 -16.15 2.28 -14.77
C ASP A 28 -15.18 3.45 -14.68
N LYS A 29 -15.02 4.05 -13.49
CA LYS A 29 -14.03 5.09 -13.28
C LYS A 29 -12.60 4.60 -13.49
N VAL A 30 -12.24 3.44 -12.94
CA VAL A 30 -10.93 2.81 -13.18
C VAL A 30 -10.76 2.49 -14.67
N LYS A 31 -11.81 1.98 -15.34
CA LYS A 31 -11.80 1.72 -16.78
C LYS A 31 -11.45 2.97 -17.60
N THR A 32 -11.91 4.15 -17.18
CA THR A 32 -11.60 5.41 -17.86
C THR A 32 -10.21 5.95 -17.56
N GLN A 33 -9.64 5.64 -16.39
CA GLN A 33 -8.30 6.05 -15.97
C GLN A 33 -7.20 5.12 -16.51
N ALA A 34 -7.51 3.84 -16.70
CA ALA A 34 -6.55 2.86 -17.17
C ALA A 34 -6.07 3.24 -18.58
N ASP A 35 -4.82 3.70 -18.66
CA ASP A 35 -4.14 4.00 -19.92
C ASP A 35 -3.94 2.71 -20.73
N TRP A 36 -4.87 2.42 -21.65
CA TRP A 36 -4.83 1.54 -22.82
C TRP A 36 -3.98 0.25 -22.82
N ASN A 37 -3.59 -0.30 -21.67
CA ASN A 37 -2.97 -1.61 -21.58
C ASN A 37 -4.05 -2.67 -21.73
N THR A 38 -4.42 -2.96 -22.98
CA THR A 38 -5.47 -3.90 -23.38
C THR A 38 -5.30 -5.28 -22.74
N THR A 39 -4.08 -5.67 -22.38
CA THR A 39 -3.78 -6.95 -21.73
C THR A 39 -4.18 -6.96 -20.25
N GLU A 40 -3.84 -5.90 -19.51
CA GLU A 40 -4.21 -5.79 -18.09
C GLU A 40 -5.72 -5.63 -17.94
N TRP A 41 -6.32 -4.78 -18.78
CA TRP A 41 -7.76 -4.60 -18.77
C TRP A 41 -8.52 -5.88 -19.15
N GLY A 42 -7.99 -6.66 -20.09
CA GLY A 42 -8.53 -7.99 -20.41
C GLY A 42 -8.49 -8.96 -19.23
N LYS A 43 -7.50 -8.86 -18.32
CA LYS A 43 -7.49 -9.67 -17.09
C LYS A 43 -8.56 -9.20 -16.11
N ILE A 44 -8.71 -7.89 -15.92
CA ILE A 44 -9.71 -7.30 -15.02
C ILE A 44 -11.12 -7.63 -15.50
N GLU A 45 -11.41 -7.54 -16.80
CA GLU A 45 -12.71 -7.90 -17.37
C GLU A 45 -13.05 -9.39 -17.14
N ASN A 46 -12.05 -10.27 -17.17
CA ASN A 46 -12.25 -11.72 -16.99
C ASN A 46 -12.26 -12.19 -15.53
N HIS A 47 -11.55 -11.51 -14.63
CA HIS A 47 -11.32 -11.96 -13.24
C HIS A 47 -11.89 -11.02 -12.17
N GLY A 48 -12.42 -9.86 -12.56
CA GLY A 48 -12.92 -8.83 -11.67
C GLY A 48 -11.83 -7.86 -11.19
N LEU A 49 -12.27 -6.69 -10.75
CA LEU A 49 -11.39 -5.65 -10.20
C LEU A 49 -11.23 -5.78 -8.68
N ASP A 50 -10.00 -5.96 -8.24
CA ASP A 50 -9.61 -6.04 -6.83
C ASP A 50 -9.62 -4.65 -6.17
N ALA A 51 -10.22 -4.54 -4.98
CA ALA A 51 -10.38 -3.28 -4.28
C ALA A 51 -9.05 -2.66 -3.82
N ILE A 52 -8.06 -3.48 -3.46
CA ILE A 52 -6.74 -2.99 -3.08
C ILE A 52 -6.03 -2.45 -4.29
N ILE A 53 -6.15 -3.10 -5.46
CA ILE A 53 -5.60 -2.54 -6.70
C ILE A 53 -6.20 -1.16 -6.96
N VAL A 54 -7.51 -0.97 -6.77
CA VAL A 54 -8.11 0.38 -6.93
C VAL A 54 -7.52 1.39 -5.95
N LEU A 55 -7.39 1.02 -4.66
CA LEU A 55 -6.85 1.93 -3.64
C LEU A 55 -5.37 2.24 -3.85
N ALA A 56 -4.53 1.22 -4.06
CA ALA A 56 -3.10 1.36 -4.24
C ALA A 56 -2.82 2.06 -5.58
N LYS A 57 -3.07 1.36 -6.70
CA LYS A 57 -2.67 1.77 -8.04
C LYS A 57 -3.38 3.03 -8.53
N TYR A 58 -4.71 3.03 -8.51
CA TYR A 58 -5.50 4.05 -9.23
C TYR A 58 -5.88 5.27 -8.40
N ILE A 59 -5.55 5.29 -7.11
CA ILE A 59 -5.89 6.40 -6.20
C ILE A 59 -4.64 6.96 -5.52
N LEU A 60 -3.80 6.10 -4.93
CA LEU A 60 -2.75 6.55 -4.01
C LEU A 60 -1.35 6.57 -4.64
N ASP A 61 -1.04 5.65 -5.55
CA ASP A 61 0.23 5.63 -6.28
C ASP A 61 0.28 6.72 -7.37
N GLU A 62 -0.87 7.22 -7.83
CA GLU A 62 -0.99 8.40 -8.72
C GLU A 62 -0.62 9.74 -8.06
N ILE A 63 -0.41 9.77 -6.74
CA ILE A 63 -0.09 10.99 -6.01
C ILE A 63 1.42 11.15 -5.93
N GLU A 64 1.93 12.19 -6.60
CA GLU A 64 3.34 12.58 -6.55
C GLU A 64 3.75 13.02 -5.15
N ASP A 65 4.95 12.60 -4.73
CA ASP A 65 5.55 13.07 -3.49
C ASP A 65 6.17 14.45 -3.67
N ASP A 66 6.18 15.25 -2.60
CA ASP A 66 6.79 16.58 -2.62
C ASP A 66 8.26 16.52 -2.20
N ASN A 67 8.99 17.62 -2.42
CA ASN A 67 10.41 17.73 -2.02
C ASN A 67 10.65 17.63 -0.50
N GLN A 68 9.59 17.66 0.32
CA GLN A 68 9.66 17.47 1.77
C GLN A 68 9.25 16.06 2.18
N HIS A 69 8.99 15.19 1.20
CA HIS A 69 8.53 13.82 1.36
C HIS A 69 7.28 13.69 2.25
N GLN A 70 6.35 14.66 2.20
CA GLN A 70 5.16 14.62 3.05
C GLN A 70 4.23 13.45 2.68
N TRP A 71 4.14 13.10 1.40
CA TRP A 71 3.34 11.97 0.96
C TRP A 71 3.97 10.66 1.43
N HIS A 72 5.28 10.52 1.25
CA HIS A 72 5.99 9.33 1.73
C HIS A 72 5.92 9.19 3.26
N GLN A 73 6.04 10.28 4.03
CA GLN A 73 5.83 10.26 5.49
C GLN A 73 4.47 9.65 5.88
N ARG A 74 3.41 9.92 5.12
CA ARG A 74 2.09 9.33 5.35
C ARG A 74 2.05 7.84 4.96
N ARG A 75 2.72 7.44 3.88
CA ARG A 75 2.92 6.02 3.50
C ARG A 75 3.62 5.26 4.63
N ILE A 76 4.65 5.84 5.26
CA ILE A 76 5.35 5.23 6.40
C ILE A 76 4.47 5.16 7.65
N CYS A 77 3.68 6.18 7.96
CA CYS A 77 2.72 6.11 9.08
C CYS A 77 1.66 5.03 8.85
N PHE A 78 1.21 4.82 7.61
CA PHE A 78 0.35 3.69 7.26
C PHE A 78 1.03 2.36 7.53
N MET A 79 2.30 2.20 7.13
CA MET A 79 3.05 0.96 7.35
C MET A 79 3.30 0.70 8.83
N GLN A 80 3.58 1.73 9.63
CA GLN A 80 3.70 1.63 11.09
C GLN A 80 2.45 1.02 11.72
N ASP A 81 1.27 1.53 11.37
CA ASP A 81 0.02 0.99 11.91
C ASP A 81 -0.31 -0.41 11.36
N MET A 82 0.13 -0.70 10.14
CA MET A 82 -0.01 -2.04 9.55
C MET A 82 0.83 -3.07 10.30
N VAL A 83 2.12 -2.79 10.59
CA VAL A 83 2.99 -3.79 11.26
C VAL A 83 2.50 -4.18 12.65
N GLU A 84 1.79 -3.30 13.35
CA GLU A 84 1.16 -3.60 14.65
C GLU A 84 0.05 -4.67 14.54
N HIS A 85 -0.53 -4.84 13.35
CA HIS A 85 -1.64 -5.75 13.08
C HIS A 85 -1.24 -6.99 12.26
N LEU A 86 -0.05 -6.98 11.65
CA LEU A 86 0.46 -8.12 10.90
C LEU A 86 0.81 -9.28 11.84
N ASP A 87 0.62 -10.50 11.35
CA ASP A 87 0.96 -11.69 12.12
C ASP A 87 2.49 -11.79 12.33
N LYS A 88 2.90 -12.06 13.57
CA LYS A 88 4.30 -12.22 13.97
C LYS A 88 5.02 -13.33 13.18
N GLN A 89 4.28 -14.27 12.57
CA GLN A 89 4.83 -15.31 11.70
C GLN A 89 5.61 -14.75 10.51
N TYR A 90 5.31 -13.54 10.03
CA TYR A 90 6.06 -12.89 8.95
C TYR A 90 7.47 -12.47 9.38
N PHE A 91 7.68 -12.29 10.68
CA PHE A 91 8.94 -11.82 11.26
C PHE A 91 9.40 -12.80 12.37
N PRO A 92 9.64 -14.08 12.03
CA PRO A 92 9.77 -15.14 13.05
C PRO A 92 10.95 -14.91 14.01
N ASN A 93 12.02 -14.28 13.50
CA ASN A 93 13.27 -14.01 14.21
C ASN A 93 13.29 -12.69 14.99
N ALA A 94 12.30 -11.82 14.79
CA ALA A 94 12.19 -10.55 15.51
C ALA A 94 11.17 -10.67 16.66
N THR A 95 11.43 -9.98 17.76
CA THR A 95 10.43 -9.75 18.79
C THR A 95 9.47 -8.64 18.34
N ILE A 96 8.24 -8.64 18.88
CA ILE A 96 7.27 -7.56 18.63
C ILE A 96 7.86 -6.20 19.01
N GLN A 97 8.60 -6.13 20.12
CA GLN A 97 9.27 -4.90 20.54
C GLN A 97 10.28 -4.40 19.48
N GLN A 98 11.13 -5.29 18.94
CA GLN A 98 12.08 -4.90 17.88
C GLN A 98 11.38 -4.41 16.61
N ILE A 99 10.26 -5.03 16.23
CA ILE A 99 9.47 -4.61 15.07
C ILE A 99 8.89 -3.21 15.30
N ASN A 100 8.27 -3.01 16.47
CA ASN A 100 7.67 -1.73 16.84
C ASN A 100 8.74 -0.64 16.94
N ASP A 101 9.85 -0.89 17.65
CA ASP A 101 10.94 0.07 17.78
C ASP A 101 11.49 0.48 16.41
N PHE A 102 11.69 -0.49 15.51
CA PHE A 102 12.15 -0.22 14.15
C PHE A 102 11.15 0.66 13.36
N ALA A 103 9.86 0.32 13.41
CA ALA A 103 8.82 1.08 12.73
C ALA A 103 8.69 2.52 13.28
N HIS A 104 8.83 2.71 14.59
CA HIS A 104 8.87 4.03 15.22
C HIS A 104 10.08 4.84 14.75
N SER A 105 11.26 4.21 14.71
CA SER A 105 12.47 4.86 14.22
C SER A 105 12.38 5.23 12.74
N ALA A 106 11.72 4.43 11.91
CA ALA A 106 11.48 4.77 10.51
C ALA A 106 10.65 6.05 10.39
N VAL A 107 9.59 6.18 11.20
CA VAL A 107 8.80 7.43 11.28
C VAL A 107 9.65 8.60 11.77
N ASP A 108 10.51 8.39 12.75
CA ASP A 108 11.38 9.43 13.28
C ASP A 108 12.47 9.86 12.26
N PHE A 109 12.97 8.94 11.44
CA PHE A 109 13.88 9.23 10.34
C PHE A 109 13.22 10.17 9.32
N TRP A 110 12.03 9.81 8.83
CA TRP A 110 11.32 10.63 7.84
C TRP A 110 10.79 11.97 8.40
N LYS A 111 10.71 12.09 9.73
CA LYS A 111 10.45 13.37 10.43
C LYS A 111 11.72 14.17 10.73
N GLY A 112 12.90 13.70 10.30
CA GLY A 112 14.18 14.36 10.51
C GLY A 112 14.66 14.36 11.97
N LYS A 113 14.13 13.47 12.82
CA LYS A 113 14.53 13.38 14.24
C LYS A 113 15.77 12.53 14.47
N ILE A 114 16.05 11.60 13.55
CA ILE A 114 17.30 10.84 13.52
C ILE A 114 18.00 11.06 12.18
N THR A 115 19.32 10.94 12.18
CA THR A 115 20.16 11.14 11.02
C THR A 115 20.11 9.95 10.04
N SER A 116 20.50 10.18 8.78
CA SER A 116 20.62 9.10 7.79
C SER A 116 21.63 8.02 8.21
N GLN A 117 22.67 8.39 8.96
CA GLN A 117 23.63 7.42 9.51
C GLN A 117 22.96 6.52 10.55
N GLU A 118 22.25 7.09 11.52
CA GLU A 118 21.52 6.32 12.54
C GLU A 118 20.47 5.40 11.90
N ALA A 119 19.73 5.91 10.91
CA ALA A 119 18.77 5.12 10.14
C ALA A 119 19.47 3.95 9.43
N THR A 120 20.61 4.19 8.78
CA THR A 120 21.40 3.14 8.12
C THR A 120 21.85 2.07 9.12
N GLU A 121 22.34 2.46 10.30
CA GLU A 121 22.78 1.52 11.34
C GLU A 121 21.63 0.66 11.85
N GLN A 122 20.46 1.27 12.08
CA GLN A 122 19.26 0.55 12.51
C GLN A 122 18.74 -0.40 11.43
N LEU A 123 18.70 0.02 10.18
CA LEU A 123 18.35 -0.81 9.02
C LEU A 123 19.25 -2.04 8.92
N GLN A 124 20.57 -1.85 9.03
CA GLN A 124 21.54 -2.95 8.98
C GLN A 124 21.41 -3.90 10.18
N SER A 125 21.12 -3.35 11.37
CA SER A 125 20.81 -4.15 12.56
C SER A 125 19.57 -5.02 12.33
N MET A 126 18.49 -4.43 11.83
CA MET A 126 17.23 -5.13 11.61
C MET A 126 17.34 -6.18 10.51
N ARG A 127 18.08 -5.91 9.44
CA ARG A 127 18.41 -6.90 8.40
C ARG A 127 19.05 -8.17 8.98
N LYS A 128 19.97 -8.02 9.94
CA LYS A 128 20.60 -9.15 10.64
C LYS A 128 19.60 -9.91 11.51
N VAL A 129 18.74 -9.20 12.25
CA VAL A 129 17.69 -9.81 13.08
C VAL A 129 16.74 -10.64 12.21
N LEU A 130 16.27 -10.08 11.11
CA LEU A 130 15.35 -10.75 10.19
C LEU A 130 16.01 -11.88 9.39
N GLN A 131 17.35 -11.97 9.41
CA GLN A 131 18.14 -12.89 8.57
C GLN A 131 17.70 -12.79 7.10
N LYS A 132 17.58 -11.55 6.58
CA LYS A 132 17.27 -11.34 5.16
C LYS A 132 18.53 -11.66 4.35
N ASP A 133 18.39 -12.61 3.43
CA ASP A 133 19.46 -12.93 2.48
C ASP A 133 19.50 -11.82 1.41
N ILE A 134 20.60 -11.08 1.39
CA ILE A 134 20.85 -10.00 0.42
C ILE A 134 21.18 -10.52 -0.99
N MET A 135 21.52 -11.81 -1.13
CA MET A 135 21.82 -12.43 -2.41
C MET A 135 20.59 -13.01 -3.12
N LYS A 136 19.45 -13.13 -2.41
CA LYS A 136 18.15 -13.48 -2.99
C LYS A 136 17.37 -12.21 -3.30
N LEU A 137 17.56 -11.74 -4.54
CA LEU A 137 16.91 -10.54 -5.07
C LEU A 137 15.51 -10.80 -5.66
N SER A 138 15.10 -12.06 -5.86
CA SER A 138 13.96 -12.37 -6.74
C SER A 138 12.59 -12.38 -6.09
N ASP A 139 12.51 -12.53 -4.77
CA ASP A 139 11.23 -12.76 -4.09
C ASP A 139 11.00 -11.61 -3.11
N TRP A 140 9.97 -10.80 -3.36
CA TRP A 140 9.48 -9.82 -2.40
C TRP A 140 8.89 -10.58 -1.20
N GLU A 141 9.51 -10.41 -0.03
CA GLU A 141 9.16 -11.13 1.17
C GLU A 141 8.49 -10.20 2.19
N PRO A 142 7.75 -10.74 3.18
CA PRO A 142 7.18 -9.92 4.25
C PRO A 142 8.22 -9.09 5.02
N LYS A 143 9.48 -9.53 5.04
CA LYS A 143 10.59 -8.80 5.64
C LYS A 143 10.86 -7.47 4.91
N ASP A 144 10.68 -7.43 3.59
CA ASP A 144 10.89 -6.24 2.78
C ASP A 144 9.87 -5.16 3.13
N PHE A 145 8.61 -5.54 3.42
CA PHE A 145 7.61 -4.62 3.97
C PHE A 145 8.16 -3.82 5.16
N LEU A 146 8.77 -4.49 6.13
CA LEU A 146 9.30 -3.80 7.31
C LEU A 146 10.55 -2.98 6.96
N LEU A 147 11.50 -3.57 6.24
CA LEU A 147 12.79 -2.93 5.96
C LEU A 147 12.65 -1.69 5.07
N TRP A 148 11.72 -1.70 4.12
CA TRP A 148 11.48 -0.60 3.20
C TRP A 148 10.98 0.67 3.88
N MET A 149 10.45 0.59 5.10
CA MET A 149 10.00 1.77 5.84
C MET A 149 11.09 2.84 6.05
N MET A 150 12.36 2.44 6.02
CA MET A 150 13.53 3.30 6.30
C MET A 150 14.44 3.48 5.07
N MET A 151 14.01 3.02 3.90
CA MET A 151 14.79 3.09 2.67
C MET A 151 14.46 4.40 1.92
N PRO A 152 15.46 5.21 1.52
CA PRO A 152 15.24 6.45 0.76
C PRO A 152 14.82 6.17 -0.70
N GLU A 153 14.33 7.22 -1.37
CA GLU A 153 13.95 7.17 -2.79
C GLU A 153 15.08 6.68 -3.69
N ASP A 154 16.33 7.10 -3.47
CA ASP A 154 17.48 6.68 -4.30
C ASP A 154 17.72 5.15 -4.32
N ASP A 155 17.19 4.43 -3.32
CA ASP A 155 17.27 2.96 -3.25
C ASP A 155 16.08 2.27 -3.93
N PHE A 156 15.07 3.04 -4.35
CA PHE A 156 13.89 2.58 -5.09
C PHE A 156 13.87 3.21 -6.49
N ASP A 157 13.89 2.38 -7.52
CA ASP A 157 13.66 2.81 -8.90
C ASP A 157 12.15 3.11 -9.08
N TRP A 158 11.52 2.63 -10.16
CA TRP A 158 10.07 2.70 -10.41
C TRP A 158 9.14 2.28 -9.24
N MET A 159 9.66 1.56 -8.24
CA MET A 159 8.90 1.14 -7.05
C MET A 159 8.48 2.31 -6.16
N TRP A 160 9.18 3.44 -6.23
CA TRP A 160 8.83 4.61 -5.43
C TRP A 160 7.45 5.15 -5.80
N ASP A 161 7.14 5.18 -7.09
CA ASP A 161 5.85 5.62 -7.61
C ASP A 161 4.77 4.55 -7.38
N GLN A 162 5.13 3.27 -7.47
CA GLN A 162 4.23 2.12 -7.25
C GLN A 162 4.28 1.58 -5.81
N TRP A 163 4.48 2.46 -4.83
CA TRP A 163 4.81 2.08 -3.48
C TRP A 163 3.80 1.10 -2.87
N PHE A 164 2.51 1.44 -2.92
CA PHE A 164 1.47 0.61 -2.31
C PHE A 164 1.31 -0.73 -3.00
N GLU A 165 1.41 -0.77 -4.33
CA GLU A 165 1.44 -2.03 -5.08
C GLU A 165 2.61 -2.92 -4.63
N CYS A 166 3.81 -2.34 -4.52
CA CYS A 166 5.01 -3.05 -4.10
C CYS A 166 4.88 -3.61 -2.68
N ILE A 167 4.50 -2.78 -1.69
CA ILE A 167 4.40 -3.25 -0.30
C ILE A 167 3.24 -4.24 -0.10
N HIS A 168 2.16 -4.14 -0.87
CA HIS A 168 1.07 -5.11 -0.82
C HIS A 168 1.53 -6.49 -1.28
N ALA A 169 2.33 -6.54 -2.35
CA ALA A 169 2.87 -7.79 -2.87
C ALA A 169 3.90 -8.46 -1.93
N CYS A 170 4.48 -7.76 -0.96
CA CYS A 170 5.30 -8.36 0.09
C CYS A 170 4.51 -9.25 1.06
N ILE A 171 3.19 -9.04 1.21
CA ILE A 171 2.35 -9.77 2.16
C ILE A 171 1.44 -10.75 1.39
N PRO A 172 1.76 -12.07 1.38
CA PRO A 172 1.11 -13.03 0.48
C PRO A 172 -0.34 -13.38 0.84
N ASP A 173 -0.79 -13.04 2.06
CA ASP A 173 -2.09 -13.46 2.55
C ASP A 173 -3.22 -12.48 2.21
N LYS A 174 -4.03 -12.85 1.21
CA LYS A 174 -5.27 -12.14 0.81
C LYS A 174 -6.32 -12.00 1.93
N CYS A 175 -6.20 -12.76 3.02
CA CYS A 175 -7.11 -12.59 4.16
C CYS A 175 -6.90 -11.24 4.88
N ASN A 176 -5.76 -10.57 4.64
CA ASN A 176 -5.46 -9.24 5.16
C ASN A 176 -6.16 -8.13 4.37
N ASP A 177 -6.88 -8.42 3.29
CA ASP A 177 -7.43 -7.36 2.43
C ASP A 177 -8.38 -6.42 3.19
N LYS A 178 -9.16 -6.97 4.14
CA LYS A 178 -10.01 -6.17 5.03
C LYS A 178 -9.18 -5.22 5.91
N LEU A 179 -8.01 -5.64 6.38
CA LEU A 179 -7.08 -4.81 7.14
C LEU A 179 -6.49 -3.70 6.27
N TRP A 180 -6.01 -4.03 5.07
CA TRP A 180 -5.48 -3.06 4.11
C TRP A 180 -6.50 -1.98 3.76
N ILE A 181 -7.71 -2.40 3.34
CA ILE A 181 -8.81 -1.48 3.02
C ILE A 181 -9.13 -0.58 4.22
N ARG A 182 -9.17 -1.13 5.44
CA ARG A 182 -9.39 -0.34 6.65
C ARG A 182 -8.29 0.69 6.86
N MET A 183 -7.01 0.33 6.69
CA MET A 183 -5.88 1.24 6.86
C MET A 183 -5.84 2.31 5.77
N PHE A 184 -6.18 1.98 4.51
CA PHE A 184 -6.26 2.98 3.45
C PHE A 184 -7.27 4.07 3.80
N HIS A 185 -8.47 3.69 4.25
CA HIS A 185 -9.48 4.64 4.70
C HIS A 185 -9.11 5.40 5.96
N LYS A 186 -8.25 4.85 6.83
CA LYS A 186 -7.77 5.52 8.03
C LYS A 186 -6.75 6.62 7.68
N HIS A 187 -5.80 6.33 6.81
CA HIS A 187 -4.66 7.22 6.52
C HIS A 187 -4.89 8.15 5.33
N PHE A 188 -5.77 7.76 4.39
CA PHE A 188 -6.02 8.49 3.15
C PHE A 188 -7.51 8.79 2.88
N PRO A 189 -8.31 9.19 3.89
CA PRO A 189 -9.74 9.41 3.69
C PRO A 189 -10.03 10.54 2.70
N ASN A 190 -9.17 11.56 2.65
CA ASN A 190 -9.37 12.73 1.81
C ASN A 190 -9.11 12.41 0.34
N GLU A 191 -8.03 11.68 0.05
CA GLU A 191 -7.64 11.27 -1.29
C GLU A 191 -8.66 10.31 -1.88
N ILE A 192 -9.07 9.31 -1.08
CA ILE A 192 -10.13 8.38 -1.47
C ILE A 192 -11.44 9.13 -1.71
N LYS A 193 -11.83 10.05 -0.83
CA LYS A 193 -13.05 10.83 -1.00
C LYS A 193 -12.99 11.72 -2.24
N ALA A 194 -11.87 12.42 -2.46
CA ALA A 194 -11.68 13.26 -3.64
C ALA A 194 -11.79 12.44 -4.92
N TRP A 195 -11.16 11.27 -4.97
CA TRP A 195 -11.31 10.35 -6.09
C TRP A 195 -12.76 9.86 -6.22
N VAL A 196 -13.44 9.48 -5.14
CA VAL A 196 -14.83 9.00 -5.22
C VAL A 196 -15.80 10.09 -5.70
N ASP A 197 -15.58 11.34 -5.31
CA ASP A 197 -16.49 12.44 -5.63
C ASP A 197 -16.15 13.12 -6.97
N ASN A 198 -14.92 12.99 -7.46
CA ASN A 198 -14.52 13.49 -8.79
C ASN A 198 -15.19 12.64 -9.89
N ASN A 199 -16.40 13.01 -10.28
CA ASN A 199 -17.09 12.49 -11.46
C ASN A 199 -16.54 13.14 -12.74
N GLU A 200 -15.23 13.09 -12.98
CA GLU A 200 -14.72 13.46 -14.30
C GLU A 200 -15.08 12.37 -15.32
N ALA A 201 -16.34 12.37 -15.72
CA ALA A 201 -16.65 12.43 -17.13
C ALA A 201 -16.06 13.76 -17.65
N THR A 202 -14.76 13.78 -17.91
CA THR A 202 -14.19 14.72 -18.88
C THR A 202 -14.77 14.30 -20.22
N ASN A 203 -15.98 14.81 -20.49
CA ASN A 203 -16.37 15.15 -21.84
C ASN A 203 -15.20 15.94 -22.41
N LYS A 204 -14.44 15.28 -23.29
CA LYS A 204 -13.54 15.93 -24.23
C LYS A 204 -14.39 16.97 -24.96
N ALA A 205 -14.27 18.23 -24.54
CA ALA A 205 -14.67 19.38 -25.32
C ALA A 205 -13.61 19.61 -26.41
#